data_AF-A0AAJ6G957-F1
#
_entry.id   AF-A0AAJ6G957-F1
#
_cell.length_a   1.000
_cell.length_b   1.000
_cell.length_c   1.000
_cell.angle_alpha   90.00
_cell.angle_beta   90.00
_cell.angle_gamma   90.00
#
_symmetry.space_group_name_H-M   'P 1'
#
loop_
_entity.id
_entity.type
_entity.pdbx_description
1 polymer ?
#
loop_
_entity_poly.entity_id
_entity_poly.type
_entity_poly.pdbx_seq_one_letter_code
_entity_poly.pdbx_strand_id
1 'polypeptide(L)'
;MMSTQTTPWYRRRRWSVGTAVLVLLVVAVGYEYVSAGPAPTTVSGCTIVPGASVGSHAECAGLDLVDADLAGADLRLADLHGADLRGADLSGAILYGADLRGADLRRADLSDSDLSQADLTGASLGATDFTNAGISGMVVEDTVLASSQYSRWVEDDDPVLVTLTAGNQPGITNNTCRELEGLYYPGQTVVTCRLSTDARYDNTLSYGRTVEVKRPPVITAPEQVSLRVGRPASVQLHAESPFPTVLTAFSKSLPAGLQWDPETQRIVGEPTARAVGTRTLEFIADNGRQVRSTITFTVTR
;
A
#
# COMPACT_ATOMS: atom_id res chain seq x y z
N MET A 1 20.83 75.54 31.22
CA MET A 1 19.42 75.35 31.64
C MET A 1 18.53 75.57 30.43
N MET A 2 17.55 74.67 30.29
CA MET A 2 16.35 74.72 29.45
C MET A 2 16.47 74.40 27.95
N SER A 3 15.85 73.26 27.66
CA SER A 3 15.60 72.56 26.40
C SER A 3 14.71 73.31 25.44
N THR A 4 15.01 73.23 24.14
CA THR A 4 14.06 73.45 23.06
C THR A 4 13.54 72.10 22.56
N GLN A 5 12.31 71.75 22.95
CA GLN A 5 11.56 70.65 22.35
C GLN A 5 10.98 71.12 21.00
N THR A 6 11.23 70.37 19.94
CA THR A 6 10.56 70.51 18.65
C THR A 6 9.42 69.50 18.57
N THR A 7 8.17 69.98 18.44
CA THR A 7 7.01 69.13 18.16
C THR A 7 6.85 68.95 16.64
N PRO A 8 6.62 67.73 16.13
CA PRO A 8 6.35 67.52 14.72
C PRO A 8 4.87 67.78 14.41
N TRP A 9 4.63 68.53 13.34
CA TRP A 9 3.33 68.89 12.83
C TRP A 9 2.71 67.69 12.08
N TYR A 10 1.70 67.04 12.66
CA TYR A 10 0.90 66.06 11.94
C TYR A 10 -0.22 66.78 11.15
N ARG A 11 0.00 67.05 9.86
CA ARG A 11 -1.05 67.55 8.96
C ARG A 11 -2.11 66.45 8.78
N ARG A 12 -3.22 66.56 9.51
CA ARG A 12 -4.42 65.74 9.27
C ARG A 12 -4.99 66.05 7.88
N ARG A 13 -4.69 65.20 6.89
CA ARG A 13 -5.37 65.19 5.59
C ARG A 13 -6.85 64.86 5.84
N ARG A 14 -7.75 65.83 5.68
CA ARG A 14 -9.20 65.59 5.69
C ARG A 14 -9.59 65.03 4.32
N TRP A 15 -9.92 63.74 4.28
CA TRP A 15 -10.49 63.11 3.08
C TRP A 15 -11.92 63.63 2.87
N SER A 16 -12.33 63.86 1.63
CA SER A 16 -13.74 64.13 1.34
C SER A 16 -14.52 62.83 1.54
N VAL A 17 -15.80 62.93 1.92
CA VAL A 17 -16.66 61.75 2.08
C VAL A 17 -16.64 60.89 0.80
N GLY A 18 -16.59 61.52 -0.38
CA GLY A 18 -16.47 60.84 -1.66
C GLY A 18 -15.17 60.04 -1.84
N THR A 19 -14.01 60.55 -1.39
CA THR A 19 -12.75 59.78 -1.51
C THR A 19 -12.68 58.65 -0.49
N ALA A 20 -13.25 58.81 0.70
CA ALA A 20 -13.37 57.72 1.68
C ALA A 20 -14.28 56.59 1.15
N VAL A 21 -15.42 56.93 0.54
CA VAL A 21 -16.35 55.96 -0.06
C VAL A 21 -15.70 55.24 -1.25
N LEU A 22 -14.97 55.96 -2.11
CA LEU A 22 -14.28 55.35 -3.25
C LEU A 22 -13.20 54.37 -2.78
N VAL A 23 -12.39 54.74 -1.77
CA VAL A 23 -11.38 53.83 -1.22
C VAL A 23 -12.03 52.62 -0.56
N LEU A 24 -13.12 52.79 0.18
CA LEU A 24 -13.87 51.67 0.75
C LEU A 24 -14.46 50.76 -0.33
N LEU A 25 -14.96 51.30 -1.44
CA LEU A 25 -15.44 50.51 -2.56
C LEU A 25 -14.31 49.75 -3.26
N VAL A 26 -13.16 50.39 -3.49
CA VAL A 26 -11.99 49.72 -4.09
C VAL A 26 -11.44 48.64 -3.17
N VAL A 27 -11.41 48.88 -1.85
CA VAL A 27 -11.01 47.88 -0.85
C VAL A 27 -12.06 46.77 -0.76
N ALA A 28 -13.36 47.07 -0.81
CA ALA A 28 -14.42 46.08 -0.76
C ALA A 28 -14.43 45.20 -2.01
N VAL A 29 -14.39 45.80 -3.21
CA VAL A 29 -14.29 45.08 -4.49
C VAL A 29 -12.99 44.29 -4.58
N GLY A 30 -11.87 44.89 -4.15
CA GLY A 30 -10.58 44.20 -4.07
C GLY A 30 -10.59 43.04 -3.07
N TYR A 31 -11.26 43.20 -1.92
CA TYR A 31 -11.42 42.15 -0.91
C TYR A 31 -12.32 41.02 -1.41
N GLU A 32 -13.42 41.35 -2.09
CA GLU A 32 -14.34 40.39 -2.69
C GLU A 32 -13.64 39.57 -3.78
N TYR A 33 -12.84 40.21 -4.64
CA TYR A 33 -12.02 39.53 -5.66
C TYR A 33 -10.92 38.64 -5.07
N VAL A 34 -10.26 39.08 -3.99
CA VAL A 34 -9.22 38.28 -3.31
C VAL A 34 -9.85 37.13 -2.50
N SER A 35 -11.09 37.29 -2.02
CA SER A 35 -11.79 36.27 -1.24
C SER A 35 -12.44 35.16 -2.08
N ALA A 36 -12.66 35.38 -3.38
CA ALA A 36 -13.41 34.44 -4.23
C ALA A 36 -12.63 33.19 -4.66
N GLY A 37 -11.30 33.19 -4.56
CA GLY A 37 -10.46 32.09 -5.04
C GLY A 37 -10.61 31.80 -6.55
N PRO A 38 -9.81 30.89 -7.14
CA PRO A 38 -10.07 30.41 -8.49
C PRO A 38 -11.34 29.55 -8.52
N ALA A 39 -12.14 29.68 -9.58
CA ALA A 39 -13.37 28.92 -9.73
C ALA A 39 -13.10 27.42 -9.92
N PRO A 40 -13.99 26.51 -9.47
CA PRO A 40 -13.85 25.09 -9.72
C PRO A 40 -13.81 24.78 -11.23
N THR A 41 -12.99 23.80 -11.59
CA THR A 41 -12.88 23.31 -12.97
C THR A 41 -13.26 21.83 -13.02
N THR A 42 -13.82 21.36 -14.13
CA THR A 42 -14.18 19.95 -14.30
C THR A 42 -13.35 19.34 -15.42
N VAL A 43 -12.64 18.25 -15.10
CA VAL A 43 -11.82 17.48 -16.05
C VAL A 43 -12.27 16.03 -15.97
N SER A 44 -12.82 15.48 -17.07
CA SER A 44 -13.28 14.08 -17.13
C SER A 44 -14.16 13.64 -15.94
N GLY A 45 -15.00 14.55 -15.45
CA GLY A 45 -15.90 14.31 -14.30
C GLY A 45 -15.29 14.59 -12.92
N CYS A 46 -13.97 14.76 -12.82
CA CYS A 46 -13.28 15.24 -11.62
C CYS A 46 -13.53 16.74 -11.46
N THR A 47 -14.16 17.15 -10.36
CA THR A 47 -14.36 18.56 -10.05
C THR A 47 -13.22 19.03 -9.16
N ILE A 48 -12.32 19.81 -9.74
CA ILE A 48 -11.15 20.39 -9.08
C ILE A 48 -11.60 21.64 -8.34
N VAL A 49 -11.38 21.67 -7.03
CA VAL A 49 -11.72 22.81 -6.17
C VAL A 49 -10.43 23.37 -5.57
N PRO A 50 -9.93 24.51 -6.08
CA PRO A 50 -8.72 25.12 -5.55
C PRO A 50 -8.88 25.60 -4.11
N GLY A 51 -7.80 25.58 -3.32
CA GLY A 51 -7.82 26.08 -1.95
C GLY A 51 -8.43 25.13 -0.92
N ALA A 52 -8.47 23.83 -1.23
CA ALA A 52 -9.24 22.86 -0.49
C ALA A 52 -8.98 22.86 1.04
N SER A 53 -10.08 22.88 1.80
CA SER A 53 -10.10 22.72 3.26
C SER A 53 -10.75 21.37 3.60
N VAL A 54 -10.74 20.97 4.88
CA VAL A 54 -11.27 19.66 5.36
C VAL A 54 -12.72 19.38 4.91
N GLY A 55 -13.49 20.38 4.44
CA GLY A 55 -14.86 20.20 3.92
C GLY A 55 -15.08 20.56 2.43
N SER A 56 -14.04 20.93 1.67
CA SER A 56 -14.17 21.26 0.25
C SER A 56 -12.88 20.86 -0.46
N HIS A 57 -12.86 19.70 -1.12
CA HIS A 57 -11.70 19.19 -1.85
C HIS A 57 -12.15 18.60 -3.19
N ALA A 58 -11.20 18.34 -4.08
CA ALA A 58 -11.51 17.64 -5.32
C ALA A 58 -11.88 16.19 -5.00
N GLU A 59 -13.05 15.74 -5.46
CA GLU A 59 -13.54 14.36 -5.31
C GLU A 59 -13.46 13.67 -6.67
N CYS A 60 -12.43 12.84 -6.84
CA CYS A 60 -12.05 12.27 -8.13
C CYS A 60 -11.76 10.76 -8.04
N ALA A 61 -12.18 10.12 -6.94
CA ALA A 61 -11.98 8.72 -6.67
C ALA A 61 -12.55 7.81 -7.78
N GLY A 62 -11.73 6.85 -8.22
CA GLY A 62 -12.10 5.84 -9.21
C GLY A 62 -12.42 6.37 -10.61
N LEU A 63 -12.20 7.66 -10.89
CA LEU A 63 -12.47 8.24 -12.20
C LEU A 63 -11.43 7.83 -13.23
N ASP A 64 -11.85 7.81 -14.50
CA ASP A 64 -10.98 7.68 -15.66
C ASP A 64 -10.42 9.06 -16.03
N LEU A 65 -9.17 9.28 -15.66
CA LEU A 65 -8.40 10.51 -15.88
C LEU A 65 -7.18 10.22 -16.77
N VAL A 66 -7.26 9.20 -17.61
CA VAL A 66 -6.19 8.83 -18.55
C VAL A 66 -5.90 10.00 -19.47
N ASP A 67 -4.61 10.35 -19.59
CA ASP A 67 -4.10 11.48 -20.39
C ASP A 67 -4.76 12.84 -20.05
N ALA A 68 -5.35 12.99 -18.85
CA ALA A 68 -5.98 14.23 -18.42
C ALA A 68 -4.95 15.35 -18.23
N ASP A 69 -5.32 16.56 -18.63
CA ASP A 69 -4.55 17.79 -18.33
C ASP A 69 -4.97 18.33 -16.97
N LEU A 70 -4.10 18.11 -15.98
CA LEU A 70 -4.21 18.56 -14.60
C LEU A 70 -2.98 19.41 -14.22
N ALA A 71 -2.27 19.96 -15.22
CA ALA A 71 -1.05 20.72 -15.01
C ALA A 71 -1.34 21.97 -14.15
N GLY A 72 -0.54 22.15 -13.10
CA GLY A 72 -0.68 23.26 -12.14
C GLY A 72 -1.97 23.23 -11.31
N ALA A 73 -2.76 22.15 -11.37
CA ALA A 73 -4.00 22.06 -10.61
C ALA A 73 -3.75 22.08 -9.10
N ASP A 74 -4.61 22.77 -8.37
CA ASP A 74 -4.62 22.73 -6.91
C ASP A 74 -5.51 21.56 -6.46
N LEU A 75 -4.86 20.43 -6.16
CA LEU A 75 -5.44 19.14 -5.77
C LEU A 75 -5.08 18.79 -4.31
N ARG A 76 -4.83 19.79 -3.48
CA ARG A 76 -4.51 19.58 -2.07
C ARG A 76 -5.64 18.82 -1.39
N LEU A 77 -5.29 17.81 -0.61
CA LEU A 77 -6.24 16.95 0.10
C LEU A 77 -7.31 16.31 -0.82
N ALA A 78 -7.07 16.25 -2.13
CA ALA A 78 -8.00 15.64 -3.07
C ALA A 78 -8.17 14.14 -2.79
N ASP A 79 -9.38 13.63 -3.01
CA ASP A 79 -9.64 12.20 -3.05
C ASP A 79 -9.46 11.70 -4.49
N LEU A 80 -8.33 11.05 -4.74
CA LEU A 80 -7.97 10.41 -6.01
C LEU A 80 -7.84 8.88 -5.81
N HIS A 81 -8.44 8.33 -4.75
CA HIS A 81 -8.34 6.90 -4.44
C HIS A 81 -8.80 6.06 -5.63
N GLY A 82 -7.93 5.16 -6.09
CA GLY A 82 -8.19 4.24 -7.19
C GLY A 82 -8.43 4.90 -8.55
N ALA A 83 -8.16 6.19 -8.72
CA ALA A 83 -8.28 6.88 -10.00
C ALA A 83 -7.29 6.31 -11.04
N ASP A 84 -7.71 6.28 -12.31
CA ASP A 84 -6.85 5.91 -13.43
C ASP A 84 -6.23 7.18 -14.03
N LEU A 85 -4.98 7.47 -13.65
CA LEU A 85 -4.23 8.66 -14.03
C LEU A 85 -3.11 8.32 -15.03
N ARG A 86 -3.23 7.21 -15.76
CA ARG A 86 -2.18 6.79 -16.70
C ARG A 86 -1.95 7.86 -17.75
N GLY A 87 -0.70 8.28 -17.91
CA GLY A 87 -0.33 9.32 -18.87
C GLY A 87 -0.84 10.74 -18.56
N ALA A 88 -1.51 10.96 -17.42
CA ALA A 88 -2.00 12.28 -17.05
C ALA A 88 -0.85 13.27 -16.86
N ASP A 89 -1.08 14.52 -17.25
CA ASP A 89 -0.18 15.64 -16.99
C ASP A 89 -0.56 16.28 -15.64
N LEU A 90 0.23 16.04 -14.61
CA LEU A 90 0.12 16.64 -13.28
C LEU A 90 1.33 17.56 -13.01
N SER A 91 2.00 18.03 -14.06
CA SER A 91 3.19 18.86 -13.91
C SER A 91 2.87 20.15 -13.15
N GLY A 92 3.66 20.46 -12.12
CA GLY A 92 3.45 21.60 -11.23
C GLY A 92 2.18 21.55 -10.36
N ALA A 93 1.44 20.44 -10.34
CA ALA A 93 0.23 20.31 -9.53
C ALA A 93 0.55 20.32 -8.02
N ILE A 94 -0.38 20.83 -7.21
CA ILE A 94 -0.27 20.84 -5.75
C ILE A 94 -1.09 19.68 -5.19
N LEU A 95 -0.44 18.60 -4.80
CA LEU A 95 -1.04 17.34 -4.30
C LEU A 95 -0.78 17.14 -2.79
N TYR A 96 -0.45 18.21 -2.06
CA TYR A 96 -0.16 18.12 -0.63
C TYR A 96 -1.28 17.40 0.12
N GLY A 97 -0.94 16.30 0.79
CA GLY A 97 -1.88 15.49 1.56
C GLY A 97 -3.00 14.82 0.76
N ALA A 98 -2.89 14.71 -0.56
CA ALA A 98 -3.88 14.03 -1.39
C ALA A 98 -3.92 12.51 -1.11
N ASP A 99 -5.10 11.91 -1.24
CA ASP A 99 -5.31 10.47 -1.18
C ASP A 99 -5.21 9.88 -2.59
N LEU A 100 -4.08 9.22 -2.88
CA LEU A 100 -3.79 8.54 -4.15
C LEU A 100 -3.75 7.01 -3.96
N ARG A 101 -4.33 6.50 -2.87
CA ARG A 101 -4.27 5.06 -2.56
C ARG A 101 -4.86 4.24 -3.69
N GLY A 102 -4.11 3.24 -4.15
CA GLY A 102 -4.49 2.36 -5.26
C GLY A 102 -4.61 3.02 -6.63
N ALA A 103 -4.25 4.30 -6.80
CA ALA A 103 -4.30 4.98 -8.08
C ALA A 103 -3.29 4.41 -9.09
N ASP A 104 -3.61 4.49 -10.38
CA ASP A 104 -2.71 4.10 -11.46
C ASP A 104 -2.07 5.33 -12.11
N LEU A 105 -0.83 5.64 -11.73
CA LEU A 105 -0.06 6.79 -12.20
C LEU A 105 0.98 6.40 -13.27
N ARG A 106 0.85 5.21 -13.88
CA ARG A 106 1.86 4.76 -14.86
C ARG A 106 1.98 5.76 -16.01
N ARG A 107 3.22 6.21 -16.26
CA ARG A 107 3.56 7.23 -17.27
C ARG A 107 2.97 8.62 -17.02
N ALA A 108 2.40 8.89 -15.86
CA ALA A 108 1.98 10.25 -15.51
C ALA A 108 3.21 11.17 -15.35
N ASP A 109 3.02 12.45 -15.64
CA ASP A 109 4.01 13.50 -15.41
C ASP A 109 3.71 14.19 -14.07
N LEU A 110 4.54 13.96 -13.05
CA LEU A 110 4.48 14.64 -11.75
C LEU A 110 5.65 15.61 -11.59
N SER A 111 6.28 16.03 -12.68
CA SER A 111 7.39 16.99 -12.62
C SER A 111 6.96 18.29 -11.95
N ASP A 112 7.83 18.89 -11.15
CA ASP A 112 7.59 20.15 -10.42
C ASP A 112 6.39 20.13 -9.44
N SER A 113 5.74 18.98 -9.22
CA SER A 113 4.56 18.85 -8.34
C SER A 113 4.94 18.81 -6.85
N ASP A 114 3.98 19.10 -5.96
CA ASP A 114 4.14 18.90 -4.52
C ASP A 114 3.27 17.73 -4.02
N LEU A 115 3.88 16.57 -3.79
CA LEU A 115 3.27 15.37 -3.22
C LEU A 115 3.57 15.23 -1.71
N SER A 116 4.04 16.28 -1.05
CA SER A 116 4.36 16.20 0.38
C SER A 116 3.14 15.75 1.17
N GLN A 117 3.32 14.77 2.06
CA GLN A 117 2.25 14.14 2.86
C GLN A 117 1.16 13.40 2.07
N ALA A 118 1.28 13.24 0.75
CA ALA A 118 0.32 12.44 -0.02
C ALA A 118 0.39 10.95 0.35
N ASP A 119 -0.73 10.23 0.24
CA ASP A 119 -0.78 8.79 0.49
C ASP A 119 -0.93 8.03 -0.84
N LEU A 120 0.11 7.32 -1.24
CA LEU A 120 0.16 6.51 -2.46
C LEU A 120 0.07 5.01 -2.15
N THR A 121 -0.42 4.62 -0.98
CA THR A 121 -0.45 3.20 -0.58
C THR A 121 -1.10 2.33 -1.66
N GLY A 122 -0.38 1.30 -2.12
CA GLY A 122 -0.84 0.41 -3.20
C GLY A 122 -0.93 1.02 -4.62
N ALA A 123 -0.48 2.26 -4.85
CA ALA A 123 -0.51 2.89 -6.16
C ALA A 123 0.51 2.27 -7.14
N SER A 124 0.32 2.48 -8.44
CA SER A 124 1.25 2.02 -9.50
C SER A 124 2.03 3.18 -10.12
N LEU A 125 3.36 3.16 -9.99
CA LEU A 125 4.28 4.27 -10.36
C LEU A 125 5.22 3.93 -11.53
N GLY A 126 4.80 3.04 -12.42
CA GLY A 126 5.63 2.57 -13.53
C GLY A 126 5.91 3.70 -14.52
N ALA A 127 7.17 4.12 -14.63
CA ALA A 127 7.63 5.20 -15.52
C ALA A 127 6.97 6.57 -15.26
N THR A 128 6.51 6.82 -14.02
CA THR A 128 6.04 8.14 -13.57
C THR A 128 7.23 9.09 -13.38
N ASP A 129 7.12 10.34 -13.87
CA ASP A 129 8.18 11.34 -13.77
C ASP A 129 8.07 12.15 -12.47
N PHE A 130 9.10 12.12 -11.62
CA PHE A 130 9.17 12.87 -10.36
C PHE A 130 10.20 14.01 -10.42
N THR A 131 10.57 14.49 -11.60
CA THR A 131 11.62 15.52 -11.76
C THR A 131 11.23 16.78 -11.00
N ASN A 132 12.07 17.22 -10.06
CA ASN A 132 11.83 18.35 -9.18
C ASN A 132 10.52 18.24 -8.35
N ALA A 133 9.97 17.05 -8.17
CA ALA A 133 8.77 16.83 -7.35
C ALA A 133 9.09 16.82 -5.85
N GLY A 134 8.23 17.45 -5.05
CA GLY A 134 8.30 17.42 -3.59
C GLY A 134 7.70 16.13 -3.04
N ILE A 135 8.46 15.32 -2.29
CA ILE A 135 8.02 13.99 -1.81
C ILE A 135 8.10 13.83 -0.29
N SER A 136 8.16 14.94 0.45
CA SER A 136 8.41 14.93 1.89
C SER A 136 7.27 14.27 2.67
N GLY A 137 7.58 13.17 3.36
CA GLY A 137 6.63 12.41 4.17
C GLY A 137 5.45 11.83 3.39
N MET A 138 5.58 11.69 2.06
CA MET A 138 4.67 10.90 1.23
C MET A 138 4.65 9.44 1.73
N VAL A 139 3.50 8.78 1.75
CA VAL A 139 3.37 7.36 2.13
C VAL A 139 3.37 6.51 0.86
N VAL A 140 4.19 5.45 0.82
CA VAL A 140 4.32 4.55 -0.35
C VAL A 140 4.32 3.07 0.03
N GLU A 141 3.61 2.73 1.10
CA GLU A 141 3.44 1.34 1.53
C GLU A 141 2.77 0.55 0.39
N ASP A 142 3.25 -0.68 0.14
CA ASP A 142 2.76 -1.56 -0.94
C ASP A 142 2.71 -0.96 -2.36
N THR A 143 3.29 0.21 -2.57
CA THR A 143 3.29 0.92 -3.86
C THR A 143 4.14 0.13 -4.86
N VAL A 144 3.71 0.03 -6.11
CA VAL A 144 4.46 -0.68 -7.15
C VAL A 144 5.33 0.32 -7.92
N LEU A 145 6.60 0.46 -7.53
CA LEU A 145 7.62 1.26 -8.24
C LEU A 145 8.16 0.54 -9.51
N ALA A 146 7.36 -0.35 -10.10
CA ALA A 146 7.71 -1.47 -10.99
C ALA A 146 8.29 -2.72 -10.28
N SER A 147 7.86 -3.89 -10.77
CA SER A 147 8.17 -5.28 -10.38
C SER A 147 9.04 -5.49 -9.12
N SER A 148 8.53 -5.24 -7.92
CA SER A 148 9.35 -5.45 -6.71
C SER A 148 8.56 -5.67 -5.42
N GLN A 149 7.66 -6.65 -5.44
CA GLN A 149 7.49 -7.49 -4.25
C GLN A 149 8.20 -8.81 -4.54
N TYR A 150 9.27 -9.11 -3.79
CA TYR A 150 9.97 -10.37 -3.93
C TYR A 150 9.35 -11.39 -2.98
N SER A 151 8.72 -12.41 -3.56
CA SER A 151 8.34 -13.60 -2.83
C SER A 151 8.89 -14.84 -3.52
N ARG A 152 9.56 -15.72 -2.77
CA ARG A 152 10.15 -16.95 -3.32
C ARG A 152 9.97 -18.12 -2.36
N TRP A 153 9.66 -19.29 -2.91
CA TRP A 153 9.65 -20.55 -2.17
C TRP A 153 11.03 -21.19 -2.11
N VAL A 154 11.38 -21.74 -0.95
CA VAL A 154 12.62 -22.46 -0.67
C VAL A 154 12.29 -23.77 0.05
N GLU A 155 13.09 -24.81 -0.17
CA GLU A 155 12.87 -26.13 0.46
C GLU A 155 13.60 -26.26 1.81
N ASP A 156 14.68 -25.48 2.00
CA ASP A 156 15.63 -25.60 3.09
C ASP A 156 15.62 -24.34 3.98
N ASP A 157 16.29 -24.41 5.13
CA ASP A 157 16.42 -23.27 6.07
C ASP A 157 17.57 -22.32 5.71
N ASP A 158 18.24 -22.58 4.60
CA ASP A 158 19.35 -21.77 4.13
C ASP A 158 18.90 -20.39 3.66
N PRO A 159 19.69 -19.33 3.92
CA PRO A 159 19.36 -18.01 3.42
C PRO A 159 19.49 -17.99 1.90
N VAL A 160 18.60 -17.24 1.25
CA VAL A 160 18.63 -17.06 -0.21
C VAL A 160 19.12 -15.67 -0.54
N LEU A 161 19.97 -15.59 -1.56
CA LEU A 161 20.37 -14.33 -2.17
C LEU A 161 19.18 -13.74 -2.92
N VAL A 162 18.73 -12.57 -2.46
CA VAL A 162 17.65 -11.81 -3.07
C VAL A 162 18.23 -10.53 -3.63
N THR A 163 17.95 -10.28 -4.91
CA THR A 163 18.19 -9.01 -5.58
C THR A 163 16.86 -8.29 -5.72
N LEU A 164 16.71 -7.14 -5.06
CA LEU A 164 15.57 -6.24 -5.25
C LEU A 164 15.87 -5.30 -6.41
N THR A 165 14.99 -5.29 -7.40
CA THR A 165 15.07 -4.40 -8.56
C THR A 165 13.82 -3.52 -8.59
N ALA A 166 13.94 -2.30 -8.07
CA ALA A 166 12.92 -1.28 -8.31
C ALA A 166 13.07 -0.72 -9.75
N GLY A 167 11.96 -0.25 -10.32
CA GLY A 167 12.00 0.46 -11.59
C GLY A 167 12.81 1.75 -11.53
N ASN A 168 13.10 2.31 -12.71
CA ASN A 168 13.66 3.65 -12.82
C ASN A 168 12.51 4.64 -13.04
N GLN A 169 12.25 5.48 -12.04
CA GLN A 169 11.41 6.66 -12.18
C GLN A 169 12.30 7.86 -12.56
N PRO A 170 12.00 8.59 -13.65
CA PRO A 170 12.63 9.88 -13.88
C PRO A 170 12.50 10.80 -12.66
N GLY A 171 13.48 11.68 -12.44
CA GLY A 171 13.51 12.60 -11.31
C GLY A 171 13.91 12.02 -9.95
N ILE A 172 13.85 10.70 -9.76
CA ILE A 172 14.36 10.05 -8.55
C ILE A 172 15.89 9.98 -8.63
N THR A 173 16.56 10.84 -7.86
CA THR A 173 18.02 10.99 -7.83
C THR A 173 18.72 9.99 -6.90
N ASN A 174 18.01 9.50 -5.89
CA ASN A 174 18.49 8.45 -4.99
C ASN A 174 17.40 7.40 -4.80
N ASN A 175 17.73 6.13 -4.99
CA ASN A 175 16.86 5.00 -4.68
C ASN A 175 17.70 3.84 -4.15
N THR A 176 17.77 3.68 -2.82
CA THR A 176 18.61 2.64 -2.20
C THR A 176 18.11 1.22 -2.43
N CYS A 177 16.90 1.05 -2.97
CA CYS A 177 16.31 -0.25 -3.31
C CYS A 177 16.34 -0.56 -4.80
N ARG A 178 17.02 0.28 -5.60
CA ARG A 178 17.22 0.05 -7.04
C ARG A 178 18.02 -1.21 -7.30
N GLU A 179 19.11 -1.39 -6.56
CA GLU A 179 20.03 -2.53 -6.66
C GLU A 179 20.44 -2.92 -5.23
N LEU A 180 19.54 -3.60 -4.53
CA LEU A 180 19.85 -4.14 -3.20
C LEU A 180 20.00 -5.65 -3.31
N GLU A 181 21.18 -6.14 -2.92
CA GLU A 181 21.44 -7.57 -2.77
C GLU A 181 21.64 -7.91 -1.30
N GLY A 182 20.98 -8.98 -0.85
CA GLY A 182 21.07 -9.43 0.53
C GLY A 182 20.73 -10.91 0.68
N LEU A 183 21.22 -11.52 1.75
CA LEU A 183 20.84 -12.87 2.17
C LEU A 183 19.64 -12.76 3.11
N TYR A 184 18.56 -13.48 2.78
CA TYR A 184 17.32 -13.46 3.55
C TYR A 184 16.93 -14.88 3.95
N TYR A 185 16.62 -15.06 5.23
CA TYR A 185 16.15 -16.31 5.79
C TYR A 185 14.64 -16.49 5.56
N PRO A 186 14.13 -17.73 5.58
CA PRO A 186 12.71 -18.00 5.56
C PRO A 186 11.92 -17.16 6.58
N GLY A 187 10.92 -16.43 6.10
CA GLY A 187 10.13 -15.49 6.89
C GLY A 187 9.84 -14.19 6.13
N GLN A 188 9.37 -13.19 6.88
CA GLN A 188 9.14 -11.83 6.38
C GLN A 188 10.22 -10.90 6.91
N THR A 189 10.89 -10.19 6.00
CA THR A 189 11.91 -9.19 6.35
C THR A 189 11.52 -7.85 5.74
N VAL A 190 11.51 -6.79 6.54
CA VAL A 190 11.28 -5.42 6.06
C VAL A 190 12.63 -4.78 5.72
N VAL A 191 12.76 -4.37 4.47
CA VAL A 191 13.90 -3.63 3.94
C VAL A 191 13.53 -2.16 3.88
N THR A 192 14.34 -1.29 4.49
CA THR A 192 14.12 0.16 4.41
C THR A 192 14.82 0.73 3.19
N CYS A 193 14.03 1.37 2.34
CA CYS A 193 14.45 2.07 1.14
C CYS A 193 14.45 3.57 1.39
N ARG A 194 15.39 4.31 0.80
CA ARG A 194 15.42 5.77 0.79
C ARG A 194 15.27 6.27 -0.65
N LEU A 195 14.32 7.17 -0.87
CA LEU A 195 14.11 7.89 -2.13
C LEU A 195 14.44 9.36 -1.96
N SER A 196 15.08 9.96 -2.96
CA SER A 196 15.22 11.42 -3.05
C SER A 196 14.96 11.91 -4.46
N THR A 197 14.46 13.13 -4.60
CA THR A 197 14.38 13.88 -5.87
C THR A 197 15.40 15.03 -5.86
N ASP A 198 15.50 15.76 -6.96
CA ASP A 198 16.29 17.00 -7.09
C ASP A 198 15.55 18.27 -6.61
N ALA A 199 14.35 18.11 -6.05
CA ALA A 199 13.53 19.21 -5.58
C ALA A 199 14.20 20.04 -4.48
N ARG A 200 13.91 21.36 -4.46
CA ARG A 200 14.40 22.27 -3.40
C ARG A 200 13.70 21.94 -2.08
N TYR A 201 14.48 21.84 -0.98
CA TYR A 201 14.04 21.49 0.40
C TYR A 201 13.87 19.97 0.66
N ASP A 202 13.37 19.55 1.83
CA ASP A 202 13.46 18.17 2.34
C ASP A 202 12.65 17.14 1.52
N ASN A 203 13.24 16.70 0.41
CA ASN A 203 12.63 15.79 -0.55
C ASN A 203 13.26 14.40 -0.47
N THR A 204 13.39 13.92 0.77
CA THR A 204 13.76 12.53 1.01
C THR A 204 12.67 11.81 1.77
N LEU A 205 12.37 10.60 1.32
CA LEU A 205 11.47 9.67 1.98
C LEU A 205 12.19 8.37 2.30
N SER A 206 11.95 7.83 3.51
CA SER A 206 12.29 6.44 3.84
C SER A 206 11.01 5.60 3.87
N TYR A 207 11.00 4.45 3.22
CA TYR A 207 9.84 3.57 3.16
C TYR A 207 10.24 2.09 3.28
N GLY A 208 9.35 1.25 3.83
CA GLY A 208 9.59 -0.18 3.99
C GLY A 208 9.13 -0.99 2.77
N ARG A 209 9.92 -2.01 2.41
CA ARG A 209 9.57 -3.07 1.45
C ARG A 209 9.64 -4.42 2.13
N THR A 210 8.58 -5.22 2.02
CA THR A 210 8.58 -6.59 2.55
C THR A 210 9.18 -7.55 1.53
N VAL A 211 10.18 -8.32 1.98
CA VAL A 211 10.72 -9.49 1.28
C VAL A 211 10.19 -10.73 1.98
N GLU A 212 9.60 -11.65 1.21
CA GLU A 212 8.95 -12.84 1.75
C GLU A 212 9.57 -14.13 1.19
N VAL A 213 10.37 -14.81 2.00
CA VAL A 213 10.97 -16.11 1.65
C VAL A 213 10.13 -17.22 2.28
N LYS A 214 9.34 -17.91 1.46
CA LYS A 214 8.33 -18.88 1.87
C LYS A 214 8.88 -20.30 1.98
N ARG A 215 8.41 -21.05 2.97
CA ARG A 215 8.65 -22.49 3.12
C ARG A 215 7.36 -23.27 2.94
N PRO A 216 7.37 -24.36 2.14
CA PRO A 216 6.24 -25.29 2.07
C PRO A 216 5.86 -25.78 3.48
N PRO A 217 4.59 -26.14 3.72
CA PRO A 217 4.21 -26.76 4.98
C PRO A 217 4.93 -28.08 5.17
N VAL A 218 5.34 -28.39 6.40
CA VAL A 218 5.92 -29.69 6.74
C VAL A 218 4.83 -30.57 7.31
N ILE A 219 4.66 -31.77 6.74
CA ILE A 219 3.73 -32.78 7.24
C ILE A 219 4.50 -33.87 7.98
N THR A 220 4.18 -34.08 9.26
CA THR A 220 4.62 -35.24 10.04
C THR A 220 3.43 -36.17 10.28
N ALA A 221 3.43 -37.33 9.63
CA ALA A 221 2.34 -38.31 9.70
C ALA A 221 2.89 -39.75 9.66
N PRO A 222 2.21 -40.74 10.30
CA PRO A 222 2.57 -42.14 10.15
C PRO A 222 2.18 -42.65 8.75
N GLU A 223 3.06 -43.43 8.10
CA GLU A 223 2.79 -44.03 6.79
C GLU A 223 1.67 -45.09 6.84
N GLN A 224 1.60 -45.83 7.95
CA GLN A 224 0.63 -46.90 8.18
C GLN A 224 0.01 -46.81 9.56
N VAL A 225 -1.31 -47.01 9.61
CA VAL A 225 -2.10 -47.02 10.85
C VAL A 225 -2.96 -48.28 10.87
N SER A 226 -2.77 -49.11 11.89
CA SER A 226 -3.59 -50.31 12.10
C SER A 226 -4.60 -50.08 13.22
N LEU A 227 -5.88 -50.28 12.94
CA LEU A 227 -6.99 -50.05 13.87
C LEU A 227 -7.88 -51.28 14.01
N ARG A 228 -8.66 -51.33 15.10
CA ARG A 228 -9.70 -52.36 15.33
C ARG A 228 -11.06 -51.72 15.52
N VAL A 229 -12.09 -52.40 15.02
CA VAL A 229 -13.49 -51.96 15.18
C VAL A 229 -13.84 -51.85 16.67
N GLY A 230 -14.51 -50.75 17.05
CA GLY A 230 -14.97 -50.52 18.42
C GLY A 230 -13.85 -50.26 19.44
N ARG A 231 -12.61 -50.00 19.00
CA ARG A 231 -11.52 -49.55 19.85
C ARG A 231 -11.23 -48.07 19.60
N PRO A 232 -11.10 -47.24 20.66
CA PRO A 232 -10.76 -45.83 20.50
C PRO A 232 -9.38 -45.70 19.85
N ALA A 233 -9.32 -44.84 18.84
CA ALA A 233 -8.13 -44.55 18.07
C ALA A 233 -7.78 -43.07 18.21
N SER A 234 -6.48 -42.80 18.25
CA SER A 234 -5.95 -41.44 18.19
C SER A 234 -4.65 -41.45 17.38
N VAL A 235 -4.65 -40.74 16.26
CA VAL A 235 -3.51 -40.64 15.34
C VAL A 235 -3.11 -39.18 15.25
N GLN A 236 -1.87 -38.86 15.65
CA GLN A 236 -1.33 -37.51 15.48
C GLN A 236 -0.94 -37.31 14.02
N LEU A 237 -1.39 -36.19 13.43
CA LEU A 237 -0.90 -35.71 12.14
C LEU A 237 -0.50 -34.26 12.36
N HIS A 238 0.76 -33.92 12.10
CA HIS A 238 1.23 -32.57 12.33
C HIS A 238 1.44 -31.86 11.01
N ALA A 239 0.90 -30.66 10.87
CA ALA A 239 1.17 -29.77 9.75
C ALA A 239 1.61 -28.41 10.30
N GLU A 240 2.85 -28.04 10.00
CA GLU A 240 3.44 -26.77 10.46
C GLU A 240 3.83 -25.89 9.29
N SER A 241 3.69 -24.59 9.49
CA SER A 241 4.31 -23.57 8.66
C SER A 241 4.64 -22.34 9.49
N PRO A 242 5.75 -21.64 9.21
CA PRO A 242 6.03 -20.33 9.79
C PRO A 242 5.11 -19.22 9.23
N PHE A 243 4.25 -19.52 8.25
CA PHE A 243 3.31 -18.59 7.63
C PHE A 243 1.91 -18.73 8.23
N PRO A 244 1.13 -17.62 8.31
CA PRO A 244 0.04 -17.46 9.27
C PRO A 244 -1.18 -18.39 9.07
N THR A 245 -1.26 -19.18 8.00
CA THR A 245 -2.33 -20.17 7.86
C THR A 245 -1.88 -21.41 7.09
N VAL A 246 -2.08 -22.58 7.70
CA VAL A 246 -1.99 -23.89 7.04
C VAL A 246 -3.38 -24.48 6.97
N LEU A 247 -3.95 -24.59 5.77
CA LEU A 247 -5.17 -25.33 5.53
C LEU A 247 -4.84 -26.81 5.43
N THR A 248 -5.61 -27.65 6.13
CA THR A 248 -5.44 -29.11 6.11
C THR A 248 -6.68 -29.80 5.56
N ALA A 249 -6.47 -30.77 4.68
CA ALA A 249 -7.54 -31.53 4.04
C ALA A 249 -7.13 -32.98 3.77
N PHE A 250 -8.11 -33.82 3.44
CA PHE A 250 -7.88 -35.21 3.02
C PHE A 250 -8.40 -35.44 1.60
N SER A 251 -7.68 -36.23 0.79
CA SER A 251 -8.13 -36.56 -0.58
C SER A 251 -9.41 -37.39 -0.64
N LYS A 252 -9.78 -38.05 0.47
CA LYS A 252 -10.98 -38.88 0.63
C LYS A 252 -11.49 -38.78 2.07
N SER A 253 -12.73 -39.19 2.30
CA SER A 253 -13.29 -39.31 3.64
C SER A 253 -12.50 -40.30 4.51
N LEU A 254 -12.30 -39.95 5.78
CA LEU A 254 -11.68 -40.82 6.79
C LEU A 254 -12.45 -42.15 6.97
N PRO A 255 -11.81 -43.22 7.51
CA PRO A 255 -12.51 -44.42 7.94
C PRO A 255 -13.74 -44.11 8.79
N ALA A 256 -14.85 -44.80 8.53
CA ALA A 256 -16.12 -44.51 9.18
C ALA A 256 -16.02 -44.63 10.71
N GLY A 257 -16.34 -43.55 11.43
CA GLY A 257 -16.21 -43.45 12.89
C GLY A 257 -14.98 -42.67 13.37
N LEU A 258 -14.10 -42.27 12.45
CA LEU A 258 -12.99 -41.36 12.74
C LEU A 258 -13.31 -39.93 12.26
N GLN A 259 -12.79 -38.94 12.98
CA GLN A 259 -12.94 -37.52 12.69
C GLN A 259 -11.60 -36.80 12.83
N TRP A 260 -11.40 -35.75 12.05
CA TRP A 260 -10.26 -34.85 12.17
C TRP A 260 -10.59 -33.72 13.14
N ASP A 261 -9.69 -33.50 14.09
CA ASP A 261 -9.68 -32.35 14.98
C ASP A 261 -8.58 -31.39 14.52
N PRO A 262 -8.95 -30.23 13.93
CA PRO A 262 -7.98 -29.26 13.44
C PRO A 262 -7.25 -28.50 14.55
N GLU A 263 -7.82 -28.42 15.76
CA GLU A 263 -7.21 -27.71 16.89
C GLU A 263 -6.06 -28.52 17.47
N THR A 264 -6.29 -29.82 17.67
CA THR A 264 -5.25 -30.73 18.21
C THR A 264 -4.39 -31.36 17.11
N GLN A 265 -4.78 -31.18 15.85
CA GLN A 265 -4.21 -31.84 14.68
C GLN A 265 -4.20 -33.38 14.84
N ARG A 266 -5.35 -33.96 15.23
CA ARG A 266 -5.49 -35.40 15.48
C ARG A 266 -6.65 -36.00 14.73
N ILE A 267 -6.48 -37.24 14.29
CA ILE A 267 -7.61 -38.10 13.94
C ILE A 267 -8.04 -38.86 15.19
N VAL A 268 -9.28 -38.69 15.62
CA VAL A 268 -9.84 -39.32 16.82
C VAL A 268 -11.15 -40.04 16.51
N GLY A 269 -11.50 -41.03 17.33
CA GLY A 269 -12.79 -41.71 17.27
C GLY A 269 -12.69 -43.23 17.36
N GLU A 270 -13.78 -43.92 17.04
CA GLU A 270 -13.88 -45.38 17.10
C GLU A 270 -14.29 -45.92 15.72
N PRO A 271 -13.45 -46.72 15.04
CA PRO A 271 -13.79 -47.27 13.74
C PRO A 271 -15.01 -48.18 13.83
N THR A 272 -15.95 -48.01 12.91
CA THR A 272 -17.14 -48.85 12.81
C THR A 272 -16.91 -50.06 11.90
N ALA A 273 -17.82 -51.04 11.88
CA ALA A 273 -17.73 -52.18 10.96
C ALA A 273 -17.67 -51.77 9.47
N ARG A 274 -18.22 -50.61 9.10
CA ARG A 274 -18.11 -50.03 7.74
C ARG A 274 -16.71 -49.55 7.39
N ALA A 275 -15.83 -49.42 8.39
CA ALA A 275 -14.45 -48.99 8.20
C ALA A 275 -13.50 -50.13 7.80
N VAL A 276 -13.89 -51.40 8.00
CA VAL A 276 -13.06 -52.60 7.77
C VAL A 276 -12.48 -52.63 6.34
N GLY A 277 -11.20 -52.99 6.25
CA GLY A 277 -10.43 -53.03 5.01
C GLY A 277 -9.24 -52.06 5.05
N THR A 278 -8.50 -52.03 3.94
CA THR A 278 -7.35 -51.13 3.76
C THR A 278 -7.74 -49.97 2.87
N ARG A 279 -7.40 -48.75 3.29
CA ARG A 279 -7.60 -47.53 2.50
C ARG A 279 -6.41 -46.61 2.62
N THR A 280 -5.97 -46.10 1.48
CA THR A 280 -4.90 -45.10 1.38
C THR A 280 -5.52 -43.75 1.05
N LEU A 281 -5.17 -42.74 1.83
CA LEU A 281 -5.63 -41.37 1.69
C LEU A 281 -4.45 -40.40 1.80
N GLU A 282 -4.57 -39.27 1.12
CA GLU A 282 -3.58 -38.19 1.19
C GLU A 282 -4.02 -37.19 2.25
N PHE A 283 -3.11 -36.82 3.14
CA PHE A 283 -3.22 -35.63 3.96
C PHE A 283 -2.53 -34.48 3.21
N ILE A 284 -3.25 -33.38 3.05
CA ILE A 284 -2.84 -32.23 2.24
C ILE A 284 -2.71 -31.05 3.19
N ALA A 285 -1.54 -30.40 3.19
CA ALA A 285 -1.29 -29.15 3.88
C ALA A 285 -1.02 -28.05 2.84
N ASP A 286 -1.63 -26.88 3.02
CA ASP A 286 -1.56 -25.77 2.06
C ASP A 286 -1.42 -24.42 2.78
N ASN A 287 -0.36 -23.69 2.48
CA ASN A 287 -0.12 -22.31 2.91
C ASN A 287 0.08 -21.35 1.72
N GLY A 288 -0.50 -21.68 0.55
CA GLY A 288 -0.17 -21.09 -0.75
C GLY A 288 0.74 -22.00 -1.60
N ARG A 289 1.30 -23.05 -0.99
CA ARG A 289 1.93 -24.18 -1.68
C ARG A 289 1.44 -25.49 -1.05
N GLN A 290 0.97 -26.41 -1.88
CA GLN A 290 0.46 -27.70 -1.44
C GLN A 290 1.58 -28.71 -1.20
N VAL A 291 1.58 -29.31 -0.02
CA VAL A 291 2.38 -30.48 0.33
C VAL A 291 1.43 -31.62 0.67
N ARG A 292 1.81 -32.84 0.29
CA ARG A 292 0.97 -34.04 0.43
C ARG A 292 1.77 -35.14 1.11
N SER A 293 1.12 -35.85 2.03
CA SER A 293 1.65 -37.09 2.61
C SER A 293 0.61 -38.18 2.54
N THR A 294 1.04 -39.42 2.33
CA THR A 294 0.14 -40.57 2.17
C THR A 294 0.05 -41.37 3.45
N ILE A 295 -1.16 -41.74 3.85
CA ILE A 295 -1.43 -42.55 5.03
C ILE A 295 -2.29 -43.74 4.64
N THR A 296 -1.86 -44.94 5.01
CA THR A 296 -2.62 -46.18 4.79
C THR A 296 -3.24 -46.66 6.10
N PHE A 297 -4.57 -46.65 6.15
CA PHE A 297 -5.33 -47.19 7.27
C PHE A 297 -5.72 -48.64 6.97
N THR A 298 -5.41 -49.54 7.88
CA THR A 298 -5.88 -50.93 7.88
C THR A 298 -6.78 -51.14 9.09
N VAL A 299 -8.08 -51.31 8.85
CA VAL A 299 -9.06 -51.57 9.90
C VAL A 299 -9.44 -53.04 9.90
N THR A 300 -9.22 -53.69 11.02
CA THR A 300 -9.58 -55.09 11.27
C THR A 300 -10.78 -55.19 12.20
N ARG A 301 -11.47 -56.33 12.20
CA ARG A 301 -12.59 -56.58 13.12
C ARG A 301 -12.14 -56.62 14.57
#